data_AF-A0A101GZ15-F1
#
_entry.id   AF-A0A101GZ15-F1
#
_cell.length_a   1.000
_cell.length_b   1.000
_cell.length_c   1.000
_cell.angle_alpha   90.00
_cell.angle_beta   90.00
_cell.angle_gamma   90.00
#
_symmetry.space_group_name_H-M   'P 1'
#
loop_
_entity.id
_entity.type
_entity.pdbx_description
1 polymer ?
#
loop_
_entity_poly.entity_id
_entity_poly.type
_entity_poly.pdbx_seq_one_letter_code
_entity_poly.pdbx_strand_id
1 'polypeptide(L)'
;GFYEPIIAGDGAAVPETIEIGGDAVNGLYFTTHYDAGSPALTENAKLFVEAYTAKYGEAPGTFTALGFDTYLVVRDAIERAGSTDREAIAVAIRQTKDFPAVTGIITIDENGDAIKSVAIVKIEDGKFVYDTTINP
;
A
#
# COMPACT_ATOMS: atom_id res chain seq x y z
N GLY A 1 -32.47 2.57 -1.16
CA GLY A 1 -33.02 1.39 -0.48
C GLY A 1 -32.41 0.10 -1.01
N PHE A 2 -31.10 0.11 -1.28
CA PHE A 2 -30.27 -1.09 -1.48
C PHE A 2 -29.60 -1.34 -0.13
N TYR A 3 -29.57 -2.58 0.33
CA TYR A 3 -29.10 -2.95 1.68
C TYR A 3 -28.06 -4.08 1.67
N GLU A 4 -27.76 -4.59 0.49
CA GLU A 4 -26.74 -5.60 0.27
C GLU A 4 -25.34 -4.97 0.34
N PRO A 5 -24.29 -5.79 0.57
CA PRO A 5 -22.93 -5.28 0.64
C PRO A 5 -22.50 -4.54 -0.64
N ILE A 6 -21.85 -3.40 -0.45
CA ILE A 6 -21.12 -2.70 -1.51
C ILE A 6 -19.64 -3.05 -1.34
N ILE A 7 -19.03 -3.56 -2.42
CA ILE A 7 -17.62 -3.92 -2.46
C ILE A 7 -16.94 -3.14 -3.58
N ALA A 8 -15.74 -2.64 -3.33
CA ALA A 8 -14.91 -1.96 -4.31
C ALA A 8 -13.47 -2.50 -4.34
N GLY A 9 -12.70 -2.07 -5.33
CA GLY A 9 -11.26 -2.29 -5.40
C GLY A 9 -10.46 -1.18 -4.69
N ASP A 10 -9.16 -1.18 -4.91
CA ASP A 10 -8.20 -0.22 -4.35
C ASP A 10 -8.46 1.24 -4.75
N GLY A 11 -9.17 1.48 -5.85
CA GLY A 11 -9.64 2.81 -6.22
C GLY A 11 -10.49 3.52 -5.16
N ALA A 12 -11.09 2.78 -4.22
CA ALA A 12 -11.85 3.35 -3.10
C ALA A 12 -10.96 3.79 -1.92
N ALA A 13 -9.67 3.47 -1.92
CA ALA A 13 -8.72 3.72 -0.82
C ALA A 13 -8.23 5.19 -0.76
N VAL A 14 -9.14 6.14 -0.92
CA VAL A 14 -8.86 7.59 -0.92
C VAL A 14 -9.90 8.31 -0.05
N PRO A 15 -9.53 9.37 0.68
CA PRO A 15 -10.46 10.11 1.56
C PRO A 15 -11.73 10.58 0.86
N GLU A 16 -11.62 10.92 -0.43
CA GLU A 16 -12.71 11.41 -1.26
C GLU A 16 -13.86 10.41 -1.38
N THR A 17 -13.61 9.11 -1.21
CA THR A 17 -14.67 8.09 -1.13
C THR A 17 -15.64 8.40 0.02
N ILE A 18 -15.13 8.80 1.18
CA ILE A 18 -15.93 9.17 2.35
C ILE A 18 -16.46 10.59 2.19
N GLU A 19 -15.65 11.54 1.75
CA GLU A 19 -16.06 12.95 1.63
C GLU A 19 -17.22 13.15 0.66
N ILE A 20 -17.20 12.43 -0.47
CA ILE A 20 -18.24 12.52 -1.50
C ILE A 20 -19.41 11.58 -1.17
N GLY A 21 -19.11 10.36 -0.71
CA GLY A 21 -20.11 9.33 -0.46
C GLY A 21 -20.93 9.56 0.82
N GLY A 22 -20.35 10.19 1.83
CA GLY A 22 -20.96 10.39 3.14
C GLY A 22 -21.49 9.07 3.73
N ASP A 23 -22.69 9.12 4.31
CA ASP A 23 -23.32 7.94 4.91
C ASP A 23 -23.59 6.79 3.91
N ALA A 24 -23.66 7.09 2.60
CA ALA A 24 -23.95 6.07 1.59
C ALA A 24 -22.82 5.06 1.40
N VAL A 25 -21.59 5.41 1.81
CA VAL A 25 -20.43 4.50 1.77
C VAL A 25 -20.14 3.85 3.12
N ASN A 26 -20.91 4.15 4.17
CA ASN A 26 -20.75 3.45 5.44
C ASN A 26 -21.08 1.96 5.27
N GLY A 27 -20.18 1.09 5.72
CA GLY A 27 -20.26 -0.36 5.50
C GLY A 27 -19.66 -0.84 4.18
N LEU A 28 -19.16 0.05 3.32
CA LEU A 28 -18.43 -0.34 2.11
C LEU A 28 -17.14 -1.06 2.47
N TYR A 29 -16.92 -2.24 1.87
CA TYR A 29 -15.67 -2.97 1.93
C TYR A 29 -14.86 -2.72 0.66
N PHE A 30 -13.54 -2.63 0.79
CA PHE A 30 -12.66 -2.53 -0.37
C PHE A 30 -11.33 -3.23 -0.14
N THR A 31 -10.74 -3.71 -1.23
CA THR A 31 -9.36 -4.21 -1.22
C THR A 31 -8.38 -3.04 -1.31
N THR A 32 -7.22 -3.16 -0.69
CA THR A 32 -6.14 -2.18 -0.76
C THR A 32 -4.78 -2.88 -0.59
N HIS A 33 -3.69 -2.15 -0.80
CA HIS A 33 -2.33 -2.70 -0.76
C HIS A 33 -1.70 -2.67 0.64
N TYR A 34 -2.24 -1.82 1.51
CA TYR A 34 -1.66 -1.48 2.81
C TYR A 34 -2.68 -0.70 3.63
N ASP A 35 -2.69 -0.90 4.95
CA ASP A 35 -3.44 -0.08 5.90
C ASP A 35 -2.59 0.19 7.15
N ALA A 36 -2.49 1.48 7.54
CA ALA A 36 -1.69 1.91 8.68
C ALA A 36 -2.29 1.50 10.04
N GLY A 37 -3.55 1.10 10.08
CA GLY A 37 -4.23 0.52 11.25
C GLY A 37 -4.04 -0.98 11.38
N SER A 38 -3.38 -1.66 10.43
CA SER A 38 -3.09 -3.09 10.54
C SER A 38 -2.27 -3.40 11.80
N PRO A 39 -2.60 -4.45 12.58
CA PRO A 39 -1.80 -4.84 13.74
C PRO A 39 -0.45 -5.47 13.34
N ALA A 40 -0.28 -5.84 12.07
CA ALA A 40 0.87 -6.56 11.56
C ALA A 40 1.84 -5.67 10.76
N LEU A 41 1.95 -4.38 11.13
CA LEU A 41 2.92 -3.47 10.50
C LEU A 41 4.37 -3.94 10.70
N THR A 42 5.15 -3.91 9.61
CA THR A 42 6.61 -4.04 9.65
C THR A 42 7.23 -2.86 10.41
N GLU A 43 8.49 -2.99 10.86
CA GLU A 43 9.18 -1.87 11.50
C GLU A 43 9.35 -0.67 10.56
N ASN A 44 9.65 -0.93 9.27
CA ASN A 44 9.72 0.12 8.24
C ASN A 44 8.38 0.83 8.07
N ALA A 45 7.27 0.10 8.14
CA ALA A 45 5.94 0.70 8.07
C ALA A 45 5.65 1.60 9.28
N LYS A 46 6.01 1.16 10.50
CA LYS A 46 5.83 1.97 11.72
C LYS A 46 6.63 3.28 11.65
N LEU A 47 7.90 3.19 11.25
CA LEU A 47 8.77 4.36 11.09
C LEU A 47 8.24 5.32 10.02
N PHE A 48 7.75 4.78 8.91
CA PHE A 48 7.15 5.59 7.85
C PHE A 48 5.88 6.29 8.29
N VAL A 49 4.96 5.58 8.97
CA VAL A 49 3.72 6.17 9.51
C VAL A 49 4.05 7.28 10.51
N GLU A 50 4.99 7.06 11.42
CA GLU A 50 5.43 8.08 12.38
C GLU A 50 5.99 9.31 11.67
N ALA A 51 6.96 9.12 10.77
CA ALA A 51 7.60 10.22 10.06
C ALA A 51 6.62 10.99 9.15
N TYR A 52 5.72 10.29 8.47
CA TYR A 52 4.70 10.90 7.62
C TYR A 52 3.70 11.69 8.46
N THR A 53 3.20 11.12 9.57
CA THR A 53 2.26 11.79 10.47
C THR A 53 2.88 13.03 11.11
N ALA A 54 4.16 12.97 11.53
CA ALA A 54 4.86 14.13 12.08
C ALA A 54 4.98 15.28 11.06
N LYS A 55 5.09 14.95 9.76
CA LYS A 55 5.27 15.93 8.69
C LYS A 55 3.94 16.51 8.17
N TYR A 56 2.90 15.69 8.04
CA TYR A 56 1.65 16.06 7.37
C TYR A 56 0.44 16.13 8.29
N GLY A 57 0.55 15.67 9.54
CA GLY A 57 -0.51 15.73 10.54
C GLY A 57 -1.54 14.60 10.43
N GLU A 58 -1.36 13.65 9.51
CA GLU A 58 -2.25 12.52 9.26
C GLU A 58 -1.47 11.27 8.87
N ALA A 59 -2.08 10.09 9.03
CA ALA A 59 -1.47 8.83 8.63
C ALA A 59 -1.43 8.69 7.10
N PRO A 60 -0.40 8.05 6.53
CA PRO A 60 -0.30 7.87 5.09
C PRO A 60 -1.35 6.88 4.56
N GLY A 61 -1.99 7.23 3.45
CA GLY A 61 -2.80 6.31 2.66
C GLY A 61 -1.96 5.30 1.87
N THR A 62 -2.63 4.29 1.31
CA THR A 62 -1.99 3.17 0.59
C THR A 62 -1.11 3.64 -0.58
N PHE A 63 -1.60 4.58 -1.40
CA PHE A 63 -0.86 5.05 -2.58
C PHE A 63 0.39 5.86 -2.21
N THR A 64 0.33 6.57 -1.08
CA THR A 64 1.49 7.27 -0.53
C THR A 64 2.58 6.28 -0.10
N ALA A 65 2.19 5.21 0.60
CA ALA A 65 3.12 4.15 0.99
C ALA A 65 3.73 3.44 -0.23
N LEU A 66 2.92 3.15 -1.26
CA LEU A 66 3.41 2.56 -2.52
C LEU A 66 4.40 3.47 -3.26
N GLY A 67 4.14 4.79 -3.29
CA GLY A 67 5.07 5.75 -3.89
C GLY A 67 6.42 5.76 -3.18
N PHE A 68 6.41 5.68 -1.85
CA PHE A 68 7.63 5.57 -1.05
C PHE A 68 8.39 4.28 -1.34
N ASP A 69 7.70 3.14 -1.34
CA ASP A 69 8.30 1.84 -1.66
C ASP A 69 8.90 1.79 -3.06
N THR A 70 8.20 2.37 -4.04
CA THR A 70 8.68 2.47 -5.43
C THR A 70 10.03 3.16 -5.49
N TYR A 71 10.18 4.29 -4.79
CA TYR A 71 11.44 5.01 -4.73
C TYR A 71 12.55 4.16 -4.10
N LEU A 72 12.25 3.48 -2.99
CA LEU A 72 13.21 2.64 -2.29
C LEU A 72 13.69 1.46 -3.14
N VAL A 73 12.78 0.79 -3.84
CA VAL A 73 13.11 -0.33 -4.74
C VAL A 73 13.96 0.14 -5.92
N VAL A 74 13.62 1.27 -6.53
CA VAL A 74 14.41 1.82 -7.65
C VAL A 74 15.80 2.25 -7.18
N ARG A 75 15.91 2.90 -6.02
CA ARG A 75 17.20 3.28 -5.44
C ARG A 75 18.08 2.06 -5.17
N ASP A 76 17.53 1.04 -4.50
CA ASP A 76 18.23 -0.22 -4.23
C ASP A 76 18.69 -0.91 -5.52
N ALA A 77 17.85 -0.94 -6.56
CA ALA A 77 18.21 -1.50 -7.85
C ALA A 77 19.36 -0.73 -8.53
N ILE A 78 19.38 0.60 -8.43
CA ILE A 78 20.50 1.43 -8.93
C ILE A 78 21.79 1.10 -8.19
N GLU A 79 21.72 0.98 -6.86
CA GLU A 79 22.88 0.62 -6.03
C GLU A 79 23.43 -0.77 -6.40
N ARG A 80 22.56 -1.78 -6.57
CA ARG A 80 22.95 -3.13 -7.00
C ARG A 80 23.48 -3.17 -8.43
N ALA A 81 22.93 -2.36 -9.33
CA ALA A 81 23.42 -2.25 -10.70
C ALA A 81 24.80 -1.59 -10.79
N GLY A 82 25.19 -0.80 -9.78
CA GLY A 82 26.48 -0.09 -9.75
C GLY A 82 26.68 0.89 -10.90
N SER A 83 25.59 1.32 -11.55
CA SER A 83 25.62 2.15 -12.75
C SER A 83 24.32 2.93 -12.93
N THR A 84 24.35 3.91 -13.83
CA THR A 84 23.17 4.65 -14.29
C THR A 84 22.62 4.12 -15.61
N ASP A 85 23.10 2.95 -16.05
CA ASP A 85 22.62 2.32 -17.27
C ASP A 85 21.20 1.79 -17.10
N ARG A 86 20.32 2.13 -18.04
CA ARG A 86 18.88 1.82 -17.95
C ARG A 86 18.61 0.33 -17.98
N GLU A 87 19.34 -0.42 -18.80
CA GLU A 87 19.12 -1.87 -18.95
C GLU A 87 19.60 -2.59 -17.70
N ALA A 88 20.76 -2.22 -17.17
CA ALA A 88 21.28 -2.76 -15.92
C ALA A 88 20.31 -2.53 -14.74
N ILE A 89 19.75 -1.31 -14.62
CA ILE A 89 18.76 -0.99 -13.57
C ILE A 89 17.48 -1.81 -13.76
N ALA A 90 16.97 -1.93 -14.99
CA ALA A 90 15.75 -2.69 -15.25
C ALA A 90 15.89 -4.18 -14.94
N VAL A 91 17.09 -4.75 -15.16
CA VAL A 91 17.42 -6.11 -14.74
C VAL A 91 17.47 -6.20 -13.21
N ALA A 92 18.14 -5.26 -12.55
CA ALA A 92 18.24 -5.24 -11.10
C ALA A 92 16.87 -5.11 -10.41
N ILE A 93 15.94 -4.30 -10.95
CA ILE A 93 14.56 -4.22 -10.43
C ILE A 93 13.88 -5.59 -10.46
N ARG A 94 13.95 -6.33 -11.57
CA ARG A 94 13.34 -7.67 -11.67
C ARG A 94 13.98 -8.71 -10.77
N GLN A 95 15.21 -8.46 -10.30
CA GLN A 95 15.93 -9.32 -9.37
C GLN A 95 15.63 -9.00 -7.89
N THR A 96 14.78 -8.02 -7.60
CA THR A 96 14.38 -7.69 -6.22
C THR A 96 13.68 -8.87 -5.56
N LYS A 97 14.26 -9.38 -4.47
CA LYS A 97 13.74 -10.45 -3.63
C LYS A 97 13.76 -10.02 -2.17
N ASP A 98 12.71 -10.38 -1.44
CA ASP A 98 12.58 -10.20 0.01
C ASP A 98 12.89 -8.77 0.50
N PHE A 99 12.57 -7.77 -0.31
CA PHE A 99 12.88 -6.37 0.01
C PHE A 99 11.94 -5.86 1.11
N PRO A 100 12.45 -5.43 2.27
CA PRO A 100 11.62 -5.02 3.40
C PRO A 100 11.06 -3.61 3.17
N ALA A 101 9.86 -3.53 2.60
CA ALA A 101 9.20 -2.27 2.27
C ALA A 101 8.19 -1.84 3.36
N VAL A 102 7.59 -0.66 3.19
CA VAL A 102 6.51 -0.15 4.05
C VAL A 102 5.24 -0.96 3.84
N THR A 103 4.90 -1.30 2.60
CA THR A 103 3.69 -2.06 2.25
C THR A 103 3.86 -3.58 2.40
N GLY A 104 4.93 -4.02 3.09
CA GLY A 104 5.27 -5.42 3.31
C GLY A 104 6.55 -5.82 2.60
N ILE A 105 6.77 -7.13 2.49
CA ILE A 105 7.92 -7.68 1.77
C ILE A 105 7.63 -7.65 0.27
N ILE A 106 8.55 -7.07 -0.53
CA ILE A 106 8.45 -7.02 -1.98
C ILE A 106 9.39 -8.05 -2.60
N THR A 107 8.80 -9.00 -3.32
CA THR A 107 9.49 -9.87 -4.27
C THR A 107 8.89 -9.63 -5.64
N ILE A 108 9.73 -9.31 -6.62
CA ILE A 108 9.33 -9.13 -8.02
C ILE A 108 9.54 -10.46 -8.75
N ASP A 109 8.51 -10.91 -9.48
CA ASP A 109 8.54 -12.14 -10.27
C ASP A 109 9.20 -11.93 -11.65
N GLU A 110 9.23 -12.97 -12.48
CA GLU A 110 9.84 -12.90 -13.81
C GLU A 110 9.10 -11.98 -14.80
N ASN A 111 7.82 -11.72 -14.55
CA ASN A 111 6.98 -10.83 -15.36
C ASN A 111 7.18 -9.36 -14.97
N GLY A 112 7.76 -9.11 -13.78
CA GLY A 112 7.88 -7.78 -13.21
C GLY A 112 6.76 -7.45 -12.21
N ASP A 113 5.98 -8.44 -11.80
CA ASP A 113 4.87 -8.28 -10.87
C ASP A 113 5.36 -8.47 -9.43
N ALA A 114 4.92 -7.58 -8.53
CA ALA A 114 5.22 -7.70 -7.11
C ALA A 114 4.26 -8.68 -6.45
N ILE A 115 4.80 -9.76 -5.86
CA ILE A 115 4.03 -10.70 -5.05
C ILE A 115 3.77 -10.05 -3.69
N LYS A 116 2.51 -9.71 -3.42
CA LYS A 116 2.10 -8.99 -2.21
C LYS A 116 0.77 -9.50 -1.66
N SER A 117 0.58 -9.29 -0.37
CA SER A 117 -0.71 -9.48 0.30
C SER A 117 -1.70 -8.36 -0.06
N VAL A 118 -2.99 -8.67 0.07
CA VAL A 118 -4.10 -7.72 -0.09
C VAL A 118 -4.69 -7.44 1.29
N ALA A 119 -4.84 -6.18 1.65
CA ALA A 119 -5.61 -5.78 2.83
C ALA A 119 -7.07 -5.56 2.46
N ILE A 120 -7.98 -5.91 3.36
CA ILE A 120 -9.40 -5.61 3.28
C ILE A 120 -9.70 -4.55 4.34
N VAL A 121 -10.37 -3.48 3.92
CA VAL A 121 -10.74 -2.35 4.75
C VAL A 121 -12.24 -2.12 4.62
N LYS A 122 -12.86 -1.71 5.73
CA LYS A 122 -14.25 -1.29 5.79
C LYS A 122 -14.35 0.19 6.13
N ILE A 123 -15.33 0.89 5.58
CA ILE A 123 -15.72 2.21 6.08
C ILE A 123 -16.69 2.04 7.25
N GLU A 124 -16.32 2.54 8.43
CA GLU A 124 -17.20 2.60 9.60
C GLU A 124 -17.14 4.00 10.22
N ASP A 125 -18.31 4.60 10.46
CA ASP A 125 -18.46 5.91 11.09
C ASP A 125 -17.57 6.99 10.44
N GLY A 126 -17.52 6.97 9.11
CA GLY A 126 -16.74 7.91 8.30
C GLY A 126 -15.22 7.71 8.41
N LYS A 127 -14.76 6.50 8.75
CA LYS A 127 -13.33 6.17 8.86
C LYS A 127 -13.01 4.86 8.17
N PHE A 128 -11.80 4.76 7.65
CA PHE A 128 -11.23 3.49 7.24
C PHE A 128 -10.85 2.67 8.46
N VAL A 129 -11.34 1.43 8.50
CA VAL A 129 -11.09 0.45 9.56
C VAL A 129 -10.54 -0.82 8.91
N TYR A 130 -9.32 -1.18 9.27
CA TYR A 130 -8.71 -2.44 8.88
C TYR A 130 -9.58 -3.63 9.32
N ASP A 131 -9.84 -4.56 8.39
CA ASP A 131 -10.58 -5.80 8.66
C ASP A 131 -9.63 -7.00 8.68
N THR A 132 -8.95 -7.28 7.56
CA THR A 132 -8.05 -8.44 7.46
C THR A 132 -6.99 -8.29 6.35
N THR A 133 -6.07 -9.24 6.29
CA THR A 133 -5.06 -9.37 5.22
C THR A 133 -5.14 -10.77 4.62
N ILE A 134 -5.17 -10.84 3.29
CA ILE A 134 -5.13 -12.08 2.50
C ILE A 134 -3.75 -12.18 1.86
N ASN A 135 -3.04 -13.26 2.17
CA ASN A 135 -1.73 -13.55 1.59
C ASN A 135 -1.87 -14.39 0.30
N PRO A 136 -0.91 -14.30 -0.64
CA PRO A 136 -0.83 -15.18 -1.81
C PRO A 136 -0.76 -16.67 -1.46
#